data_AF-A0A484ICT0-F1
#
_entry.id   AF-A0A484ICT0-F1
#
_cell.length_a   1.000
_cell.length_b   1.000
_cell.length_c   1.000
_cell.angle_alpha   90.00
_cell.angle_beta   90.00
_cell.angle_gamma   90.00
#
_symmetry.space_group_name_H-M   'P 1'
#
loop_
_entity.id
_entity.type
_entity.pdbx_description
1 polymer ?
#
loop_
_entity_poly.entity_id
_entity_poly.type
_entity_poly.pdbx_seq_one_letter_code
_entity_poly.pdbx_strand_id
1 'polypeptide(L)' 'MVKNILPKCEICDVPVTDLVEPEVKKEGHIKEGKYIDNVWICVDCMKKK' A
#
# COMPACT_ATOMS: atom_id res chain seq x y z
N MET A 1 -13.29 17.61 2.02
CA MET A 1 -12.94 16.23 2.39
C MET A 1 -11.87 15.76 1.43
N VAL A 2 -10.61 15.72 1.88
CA VAL A 2 -9.53 15.11 1.10
C VAL A 2 -9.85 13.62 1.12
N LYS A 3 -10.30 13.06 -0.02
CA LYS A 3 -10.34 11.61 -0.16
C LYS A 3 -8.89 11.17 -0.06
N ASN A 4 -8.51 10.52 1.03
CA ASN A 4 -7.23 9.83 1.15
C ASN A 4 -7.26 8.69 0.13
N ILE A 5 -6.95 9.00 -1.13
CA ILE A 5 -6.80 8.02 -2.19
C ILE A 5 -5.47 7.34 -1.90
N LEU A 6 -5.53 6.27 -1.13
CA LEU A 6 -4.37 5.45 -0.91
C LEU A 6 -3.97 4.83 -2.25
N PRO A 7 -2.67 4.83 -2.57
CA PRO A 7 -2.20 4.15 -3.75
C PRO A 7 -2.50 2.65 -3.65
N LYS A 8 -2.55 1.96 -4.78
CA LYS A 8 -2.84 0.53 -4.85
C LYS A 8 -1.65 -0.23 -5.40
N CYS A 9 -1.48 -1.47 -4.95
CA CYS A 9 -0.49 -2.37 -5.51
C CYS A 9 -0.84 -2.69 -6.96
N GLU A 10 0.08 -2.48 -7.89
CA GLU A 10 -0.09 -2.77 -9.32
C GLU A 10 -0.35 -4.26 -9.59
N ILE A 11 0.11 -5.15 -8.70
CA ILE A 11 0.03 -6.61 -8.89
C ILE A 11 -1.30 -7.19 -8.36
N CYS A 12 -1.84 -6.64 -7.27
CA CYS A 12 -3.01 -7.23 -6.60
C CYS A 12 -4.15 -6.26 -6.31
N ASP A 13 -4.04 -5.00 -6.76
CA ASP A 13 -5.00 -3.91 -6.59
C ASP A 13 -5.32 -3.55 -5.11
N VAL A 14 -4.61 -4.14 -4.15
CA VAL A 14 -4.81 -3.89 -2.72
C VAL A 14 -4.26 -2.50 -2.36
N PRO A 15 -4.98 -1.70 -1.55
CA PRO A 15 -4.47 -0.43 -1.04
C PRO A 15 -3.15 -0.61 -0.28
N VAL A 16 -2.17 0.23 -0.61
CA VAL A 16 -0.86 0.25 0.01
C VAL A 16 -0.50 1.64 0.51
N THR A 17 0.38 1.69 1.49
CA THR A 17 0.98 2.93 1.99
C THR A 17 2.45 2.69 2.34
N ASP A 18 3.30 3.67 2.10
CA ASP A 18 4.67 3.73 2.66
C ASP A 18 4.68 4.38 4.05
N LEU A 19 3.73 5.28 4.29
CA LEU A 19 3.48 5.94 5.57
C LEU A 19 2.52 5.08 6.38
N VAL A 20 3.07 4.10 7.10
CA VAL A 20 2.36 3.45 8.20
C VAL A 20 2.37 4.43 9.38
N GLU A 21 1.42 5.35 9.41
CA GLU A 21 1.04 5.94 10.69
C GLU A 21 0.36 4.84 11.53
N PRO A 22 0.74 4.64 12.80
CA PRO A 22 0.26 3.52 13.62
C PRO A 22 -1.27 3.51 13.82
N GLU A 23 -1.93 4.65 13.59
CA GLU A 23 -3.39 4.77 13.64
C GLU A 23 -4.09 4.14 12.41
N VAL A 24 -3.41 4.11 11.25
CA VAL A 24 -3.95 3.61 9.98
C VAL A 24 -3.92 2.07 9.92
N LYS A 25 -3.01 1.43 10.68
CA LYS A 25 -2.97 -0.03 10.86
C LYS A 25 -4.23 -0.60 11.53
N LYS A 26 -5.02 0.23 12.23
CA LYS A 26 -6.20 -0.25 12.98
C LYS A 26 -7.39 -0.63 12.10
N GLU A 27 -7.44 -0.21 10.83
CA GLU A 27 -8.54 -0.59 9.93
C GLU A 27 -8.27 -1.86 9.09
N GLY A 28 -7.11 -2.50 9.22
CA GLY A 28 -6.85 -3.85 8.66
C GLY A 28 -6.89 -3.98 7.13
N HIS A 29 -7.29 -2.95 6.40
CA HIS A 29 -7.52 -2.99 4.94
C HIS A 29 -6.36 -2.43 4.10
N ILE A 30 -5.28 -1.95 4.73
CA ILE A 30 -4.18 -1.27 4.05
C ILE A 30 -2.89 -2.04 4.29
N LYS A 31 -2.21 -2.43 3.21
CA LYS A 31 -0.94 -3.16 3.27
C LYS A 31 0.24 -2.20 3.24
N GLU A 32 1.36 -2.68 3.76
CA GLU A 32 2.63 -1.99 3.55
C GLU A 32 3.07 -2.20 2.09
N GLY A 33 3.44 -1.11 1.42
CA GLY A 33 3.98 -1.15 0.07
C GLY A 33 5.11 -0.16 -0.12
N LYS A 34 5.89 -0.37 -1.17
CA LYS A 34 6.91 0.59 -1.60
C LYS A 34 6.58 1.10 -2.98
N TYR A 35 6.96 2.35 -3.20
CA TYR A 35 6.96 2.96 -4.51
C TYR A 35 8.29 2.67 -5.21
N ILE A 36 8.26 1.87 -6.28
CA ILE A 36 9.42 1.41 -7.04
C ILE A 36 9.08 1.53 -8.53
N ASP A 37 9.99 2.03 -9.38
CA ASP A 37 9.76 2.16 -10.83
C ASP A 37 8.45 2.89 -11.20
N ASN A 38 8.13 3.97 -10.46
CA ASN A 38 6.88 4.74 -10.59
C ASN A 38 5.58 3.96 -10.32
N VAL A 39 5.66 2.73 -9.79
CA VAL A 39 4.50 1.92 -9.42
C VAL A 39 4.53 1.57 -7.92
N TRP A 40 3.34 1.33 -7.38
CA TRP A 40 3.18 0.88 -6.00
C TRP A 40 3.14 -0.64 -5.96
N ILE A 41 3.94 -1.25 -5.10
CA ILE A 41 3.99 -2.70 -4.93
C ILE A 41 3.93 -3.04 -3.44
N CYS A 42 2.97 -3.89 -3.04
CA CYS A 42 2.88 -4.36 -1.67
C CYS A 42 4.03 -5.32 -1.33
N VAL A 43 4.41 -5.38 -0.06
CA VAL A 43 5.50 -6.24 0.42
C VAL A 43 5.25 -7.72 0.10
N ASP A 44 3.98 -8.17 0.13
CA ASP A 44 3.60 -9.54 -0.25
C ASP A 44 3.97 -9.85 -1.71
N CYS A 45 3.67 -8.95 -2.63
CA CYS A 45 3.99 -9.12 -4.04
C CYS A 45 5.48 -8.97 -4.33
N MET A 46 6.19 -8.15 -3.54
CA MET A 46 7.65 -8.05 -3.60
C MET A 46 8.35 -9.33 -3.16
N LYS A 47 7.84 -10.01 -2.11
CA LYS A 47 8.41 -11.26 -1.59
C LYS A 47 8.12 -12.49 -2.47
N LYS A 48 7.17 -12.41 -3.38
CA LYS A 48 6.83 -13.48 -4.34
C LYS A 48 7.70 -13.48 -5.60
N LYS A 49 8.66 -12.57 -5.70
CA LYS A 49 9.62 -12.47 -6.80
C LYS A 49 10.90 -13.23 -6.43
#